data_AF-A0A9X3BVC3-F1
#
_entry.id   AF-A0A9X3BVC3-F1
#
_cell.length_a   1.000
_cell.length_b   1.000
_cell.length_c   1.000
_cell.angle_alpha   90.00
_cell.angle_beta   90.00
_cell.angle_gamma   90.00
#
_symmetry.space_group_name_H-M   'P 1'
#
loop_
_entity.id
_entity.type
_entity.pdbx_description
1 polymer ?
#
loop_
_entity_poly.entity_id
_entity_poly.type
_entity_poly.pdbx_seq_one_letter_code
_entity_poly.pdbx_strand_id
1 'polypeptide(L)'
;MLKGFKEFIARGNVIDLAVAVVIGAAFTGLVTAFTQNVIQPLIDRIGAGPDAEYGVLRIPLGGDQFVDLNAVLSAAINFLIVAAVIYFVIVLPFKKLKERDAKVETSETELTLLTEIRDLLRADAAGAGAAPGAHSQREDHSEE
;
A
#
# COMPACT_ATOMS: atom_id res chain seq x y z
N MET A 1 13.03 34.21 12.76
CA MET A 1 12.71 32.83 13.18
C MET A 1 11.52 32.23 12.42
N LEU A 2 10.37 32.91 12.32
CA LEU A 2 9.22 32.42 11.54
C LEU A 2 9.53 32.12 10.05
N LYS A 3 10.38 32.92 9.40
CA LYS A 3 10.78 32.69 7.99
C LYS A 3 11.56 31.38 7.81
N GLY A 4 12.54 31.13 8.68
CA GLY A 4 13.31 29.88 8.68
C GLY A 4 12.48 28.64 9.10
N PHE A 5 11.48 28.83 9.97
CA PHE A 5 10.52 27.76 10.30
C PHE A 5 9.61 27.42 9.11
N LYS A 6 9.13 28.43 8.37
CA LYS A 6 8.38 28.23 7.12
C LYS A 6 9.22 27.51 6.07
N GLU A 7 10.49 27.88 5.89
CA GLU A 7 11.42 27.18 4.97
C GLU A 7 11.74 25.76 5.40
N PHE A 8 11.76 25.48 6.71
CA PHE A 8 11.93 24.13 7.25
C PHE A 8 10.71 23.25 6.99
N ILE A 9 9.50 23.74 7.25
CA ILE A 9 8.26 23.02 6.97
C ILE A 9 8.02 22.88 5.46
N ALA A 10 8.35 23.89 4.66
CA ALA A 10 8.25 23.82 3.20
C ALA A 10 9.12 22.73 2.56
N ARG A 11 10.04 22.12 3.32
CA ARG A 11 10.72 20.89 2.94
C ARG A 11 9.70 19.75 2.99
N GLY A 12 8.96 19.53 1.89
CA GLY A 12 7.74 18.70 1.80
C GLY A 12 7.76 17.35 2.54
N ASN A 13 8.92 16.68 2.61
CA ASN A 13 9.10 15.46 3.39
C ASN A 13 8.69 15.57 4.89
N VAL A 14 8.78 16.75 5.49
CA VAL A 14 8.42 16.99 6.90
C VAL A 14 6.90 17.13 7.06
N ILE A 15 6.23 17.81 6.12
CA ILE A 15 4.77 17.99 6.15
C ILE A 15 4.10 16.64 5.99
N ASP A 16 4.51 15.83 5.00
CA ASP A 16 3.87 14.55 4.73
C ASP A 16 4.03 13.58 5.90
N LEU A 17 5.21 13.55 6.53
CA LEU A 17 5.42 12.77 7.75
C LEU A 17 4.56 13.27 8.91
N ALA A 18 4.49 14.58 9.12
CA ALA A 18 3.69 15.16 10.20
C ALA A 18 2.20 14.84 10.02
N VAL A 19 1.67 14.97 8.80
CA VAL A 19 0.29 14.64 8.46
C VAL A 19 0.03 13.15 8.68
N ALA A 20 0.94 12.27 8.23
CA ALA A 20 0.81 10.83 8.42
C ALA A 20 0.71 10.45 9.91
N VAL A 21 1.57 11.02 10.77
CA VAL A 21 1.57 10.75 12.21
C VAL A 21 0.28 11.25 12.88
N VAL A 22 -0.16 12.46 12.57
CA VAL A 22 -1.37 13.06 13.17
C VAL A 22 -2.62 12.26 12.77
N ILE A 23 -2.77 11.90 11.50
CA ILE A 23 -3.90 11.10 11.02
C ILE A 23 -3.86 9.71 11.65
N GLY A 24 -2.69 9.07 11.71
CA GLY A 24 -2.52 7.76 12.33
C GLY A 24 -2.92 7.73 13.81
N ALA A 25 -2.50 8.75 14.57
CA ALA A 25 -2.84 8.89 15.98
C ALA A 25 -4.35 9.14 16.17
N ALA A 26 -4.94 10.06 15.39
CA ALA A 26 -6.37 10.36 15.47
C ALA A 26 -7.24 9.14 15.13
N PHE A 27 -6.88 8.39 14.09
CA PHE A 27 -7.60 7.19 13.69
C PHE A 27 -7.49 6.08 14.73
N THR A 28 -6.29 5.84 15.25
CA THR A 28 -6.08 4.86 16.33
C THR A 28 -6.89 5.22 17.57
N GLY A 29 -6.93 6.52 17.91
CA GLY A 29 -7.76 7.05 19.00
C GLY A 29 -9.25 6.78 18.79
N LEU A 30 -9.77 6.99 17.58
CA LEU A 30 -11.17 6.71 17.24
C LEU A 30 -11.51 5.22 17.41
N VAL A 31 -10.69 4.32 16.85
CA VAL A 31 -10.95 2.88 16.95
C VAL A 31 -10.82 2.40 18.39
N THR A 32 -9.82 2.90 19.13
CA THR A 32 -9.64 2.57 20.55
C THR A 32 -10.85 3.01 21.37
N ALA A 33 -11.34 4.23 21.15
CA ALA A 33 -12.54 4.72 21.83
C ALA A 33 -13.76 3.85 21.50
N PHE A 34 -13.93 3.44 20.24
CA PHE A 34 -15.02 2.53 19.87
C PHE A 34 -14.89 1.18 20.59
N THR A 35 -13.72 0.56 20.57
CA THR A 35 -13.54 -0.73 21.23
C THR A 35 -13.74 -0.62 22.75
N GLN A 36 -13.17 0.39 23.40
CA GLN A 36 -13.28 0.58 24.84
C GLN A 36 -14.71 0.88 25.30
N ASN A 37 -15.48 1.65 24.53
CA ASN A 37 -16.82 2.05 24.95
C ASN A 37 -17.92 1.09 24.48
N VAL A 38 -17.69 0.30 23.43
CA VAL A 38 -18.72 -0.56 22.82
C VAL A 38 -18.39 -2.04 22.98
N ILE A 39 -17.15 -2.44 22.69
CA ILE A 39 -16.77 -3.87 22.65
C ILE A 39 -16.38 -4.38 24.05
N GLN A 40 -15.60 -3.59 24.79
CA GLN A 40 -15.15 -3.92 26.15
C GLN A 40 -16.31 -4.25 27.11
N PRO A 41 -17.37 -3.43 27.22
CA PRO A 41 -18.49 -3.76 28.10
C PRO A 41 -19.22 -5.05 27.72
N LEU A 42 -19.23 -5.42 26.43
CA LEU A 42 -19.82 -6.67 25.95
C LEU A 42 -18.94 -7.88 26.31
N ILE A 43 -17.62 -7.74 26.23
CA ILE A 43 -16.67 -8.77 26.67
C ILE A 43 -16.73 -8.94 28.17
N ASP A 44 -16.73 -7.84 28.93
CA ASP A 44 -16.79 -7.86 30.39
C ASP A 44 -18.06 -8.54 30.90
N ARG A 45 -19.18 -8.37 30.18
CA ARG A 45 -20.42 -9.09 30.48
C ARG A 45 -20.29 -10.62 30.31
N ILE A 46 -19.45 -11.08 29.38
CA ILE A 46 -19.26 -12.51 29.06
C ILE A 46 -18.14 -13.12 29.92
N GLY A 47 -17.09 -12.33 30.21
CA GLY A 47 -15.86 -12.73 30.92
C GLY A 47 -15.92 -12.66 32.44
N ALA A 48 -17.07 -12.27 33.01
CA ALA A 48 -17.33 -11.89 34.40
C ALA A 48 -17.17 -10.37 34.62
N GLY A 49 -18.32 -9.73 34.85
CA GLY A 49 -18.41 -8.28 35.04
C GLY A 49 -17.80 -7.80 36.36
N PRO A 50 -17.78 -6.48 36.60
CA PRO A 50 -17.17 -5.87 37.78
C PRO A 50 -17.72 -6.38 39.13
N ASP A 51 -18.90 -7.02 39.14
CA ASP A 51 -19.56 -7.58 40.33
C ASP A 51 -19.27 -9.07 40.58
N ALA A 52 -18.50 -9.74 39.72
CA ALA A 52 -18.20 -11.15 39.90
C ALA A 52 -17.03 -11.33 40.88
N GLU A 53 -17.36 -11.54 42.15
CA GLU A 53 -16.44 -11.84 43.26
C GLU A 53 -15.53 -13.06 42.98
N TYR A 54 -15.90 -13.89 42.00
CA TYR A 54 -15.12 -15.03 41.50
C TYR A 54 -15.24 -15.15 39.98
N GLY A 55 -14.80 -14.15 39.23
CA GLY A 55 -14.56 -14.32 37.80
C GLY A 55 -13.41 -15.33 37.58
N VAL A 56 -13.60 -16.30 36.67
CA VAL A 56 -12.61 -17.36 36.30
C VAL A 56 -11.22 -16.79 35.93
N LEU A 57 -11.11 -15.48 35.72
CA LEU A 57 -9.97 -14.76 35.20
C LEU A 57 -9.34 -13.76 36.19
N ARG A 58 -9.88 -13.64 37.41
CA ARG A 58 -9.30 -12.84 38.51
C ARG A 58 -8.53 -13.76 39.44
N ILE A 59 -7.21 -13.83 39.26
CA ILE A 59 -6.35 -14.60 40.16
C ILE A 59 -5.87 -13.66 41.27
N PRO A 60 -6.28 -13.87 42.54
CA PRO A 60 -5.74 -13.11 43.66
C PRO A 60 -4.30 -13.57 43.94
N LEU A 61 -3.35 -12.64 44.01
CA LEU A 61 -1.96 -12.93 44.43
C LEU A 61 -1.70 -12.65 45.92
N GLY A 62 -2.72 -12.20 46.66
CA GLY A 62 -2.67 -11.84 48.07
C GLY A 62 -2.66 -10.32 48.29
N GLY A 63 -3.43 -9.85 49.28
CA GLY A 63 -3.70 -8.42 49.50
C GLY A 63 -4.76 -7.86 48.55
N ASP A 64 -4.63 -6.59 48.16
CA ASP A 64 -5.55 -5.86 47.28
C ASP A 64 -5.14 -5.90 45.78
N GLN A 65 -4.32 -6.89 45.42
CA GLN A 65 -3.69 -6.98 44.10
C GLN A 65 -4.17 -8.22 43.34
N PHE A 66 -4.76 -7.97 42.18
CA PHE A 66 -5.41 -8.98 41.33
C PHE A 66 -4.79 -8.94 39.93
N VAL A 67 -4.65 -10.11 39.30
CA VAL A 67 -4.35 -10.20 37.86
C VAL A 67 -5.66 -10.33 37.10
N ASP A 68 -5.98 -9.30 36.32
CA ASP A 68 -7.16 -9.24 35.46
C ASP A 68 -6.83 -9.77 34.06
N LEU A 69 -6.97 -11.08 33.85
CA LEU A 69 -6.76 -11.69 32.52
C LEU A 69 -7.80 -11.19 31.50
N ASN A 70 -8.95 -10.69 31.96
CA ASN A 70 -9.95 -10.06 31.12
C ASN A 70 -9.43 -8.78 30.43
N ALA A 71 -8.62 -7.97 31.13
CA ALA A 71 -7.99 -6.78 30.54
C ALA A 71 -7.04 -7.16 29.39
N VAL A 72 -6.33 -8.27 29.51
CA VAL A 72 -5.43 -8.79 28.47
C VAL A 72 -6.22 -9.29 27.26
N LEU A 73 -7.29 -10.05 27.48
CA LEU A 73 -8.16 -10.56 26.42
C LEU A 73 -8.83 -9.40 25.65
N SER A 74 -9.34 -8.42 26.39
CA SER A 74 -9.91 -7.19 25.85
C SER A 74 -8.90 -6.39 25.02
N ALA A 75 -7.66 -6.24 25.51
CA ALA A 75 -6.59 -5.58 24.76
C ALA A 75 -6.23 -6.34 23.47
N ALA A 76 -6.21 -7.68 23.51
CA ALA A 76 -5.97 -8.51 22.33
C ALA A 76 -7.08 -8.37 21.28
N ILE A 77 -8.35 -8.31 21.72
CA ILE A 77 -9.49 -8.07 20.83
C ILE A 77 -9.42 -6.67 20.22
N ASN A 78 -9.08 -5.64 21.01
CA ASN A 78 -8.87 -4.30 20.49
C ASN A 78 -7.79 -4.26 19.40
N PHE A 79 -6.65 -4.90 19.66
CA PHE A 79 -5.57 -4.99 18.69
C PHE A 79 -6.03 -5.66 17.38
N LEU A 80 -6.79 -6.77 17.47
CA LEU A 80 -7.34 -7.44 16.29
C LEU A 80 -8.33 -6.56 15.52
N ILE A 81 -9.20 -5.82 16.20
CA ILE A 81 -10.16 -4.91 15.55
C ILE A 81 -9.42 -3.78 14.84
N VAL A 82 -8.48 -3.11 15.51
CA VAL A 82 -7.66 -2.04 14.90
C VAL A 82 -6.91 -2.57 13.67
N ALA A 83 -6.27 -3.73 13.78
CA ALA A 83 -5.55 -4.35 12.68
C ALA A 83 -6.49 -4.71 11.51
N ALA A 84 -7.67 -5.27 11.79
CA ALA A 84 -8.66 -5.60 10.78
C ALA A 84 -9.17 -4.35 10.05
N VAL A 85 -9.51 -3.30 10.78
CA VAL A 85 -9.98 -2.04 10.20
C VAL A 85 -8.89 -1.41 9.32
N ILE A 86 -7.64 -1.32 9.80
CA ILE A 86 -6.52 -0.79 9.01
C ILE A 86 -6.32 -1.64 7.74
N TYR A 87 -6.39 -2.97 7.87
CA TYR A 87 -6.23 -3.86 6.72
C TYR A 87 -7.33 -3.66 5.67
N PHE A 88 -8.60 -3.61 6.08
CA PHE A 88 -9.72 -3.48 5.14
C PHE A 88 -9.85 -2.06 4.54
N VAL A 89 -9.64 -1.02 5.35
CA VAL A 89 -9.86 0.38 4.92
C VAL A 89 -8.65 0.96 4.20
N ILE A 90 -7.43 0.56 4.57
CA ILE A 90 -6.21 1.14 3.99
C ILE A 90 -5.51 0.11 3.10
N VAL A 91 -5.14 -1.06 3.64
CA VAL A 91 -4.27 -2.00 2.92
C VAL A 91 -4.93 -2.62 1.70
N LEU A 92 -6.19 -3.06 1.82
CA LEU A 92 -6.92 -3.72 0.74
C LEU A 92 -7.20 -2.80 -0.47
N PRO A 93 -7.71 -1.56 -0.32
CA PRO A 93 -7.84 -0.66 -1.45
C PRO A 93 -6.49 -0.23 -2.00
N PHE A 94 -5.47 0.00 -1.16
CA PHE A 94 -4.15 0.37 -1.64
C PHE A 94 -3.50 -0.72 -2.48
N LYS A 95 -3.64 -2.00 -2.09
CA LYS A 95 -3.22 -3.14 -2.91
C LYS A 95 -3.97 -3.19 -4.24
N LYS A 96 -5.29 -3.02 -4.22
CA LYS A 96 -6.12 -3.01 -5.45
C LYS A 96 -5.77 -1.86 -6.40
N LEU A 97 -5.48 -0.67 -5.88
CA LEU A 97 -5.09 0.47 -6.70
C LEU A 97 -3.71 0.25 -7.30
N LYS A 98 -2.74 -0.18 -6.50
CA LYS A 98 -1.38 -0.46 -6.97
C LYS A 98 -1.33 -1.56 -8.04
N GLU A 99 -2.15 -2.60 -7.92
CA GLU A 99 -2.27 -3.65 -8.93
C GLU A 99 -2.93 -3.13 -10.23
N ARG A 100 -3.84 -2.16 -10.14
CA ARG A 100 -4.45 -1.54 -11.32
C ARG A 100 -3.48 -0.59 -12.01
N ASP A 101 -2.80 0.26 -11.26
CA ASP A 101 -1.84 1.23 -11.82
C ASP A 101 -0.63 0.51 -12.44
N ALA A 102 -0.10 -0.51 -11.77
CA ALA A 102 1.00 -1.31 -12.31
C ALA A 102 0.62 -2.04 -13.60
N LYS A 103 -0.62 -2.52 -13.72
CA LYS A 103 -1.12 -3.24 -14.91
C LYS A 103 -1.45 -2.29 -16.07
N VAL A 104 -1.86 -1.06 -15.78
CA VAL A 104 -2.10 -0.03 -16.80
C VAL A 104 -0.77 0.47 -17.36
N GLU A 105 0.22 0.79 -16.51
CA GLU A 105 1.52 1.29 -16.99
C GLU A 105 2.32 0.24 -17.79
N THR A 106 2.33 -1.03 -17.37
CA THR A 106 3.01 -2.08 -18.13
C THR A 106 2.35 -2.35 -19.47
N SER A 107 1.01 -2.39 -19.51
CA SER A 107 0.28 -2.63 -20.76
C SER A 107 0.46 -1.50 -21.77
N GLU A 108 0.42 -0.23 -21.36
CA GLU A 108 0.61 0.91 -22.28
C GLU A 108 2.05 1.01 -22.79
N THR A 109 3.03 0.73 -21.93
CA THR A 109 4.45 0.73 -22.31
C THR A 109 4.79 -0.39 -23.29
N GLU A 110 4.30 -1.62 -23.04
CA GLU A 110 4.50 -2.76 -23.94
C GLU A 110 3.86 -2.52 -25.31
N LEU A 111 2.64 -1.99 -25.37
CA LEU A 111 1.96 -1.68 -26.63
C LEU A 111 2.66 -0.58 -27.43
N THR A 112 3.22 0.42 -26.75
CA THR A 112 4.01 1.49 -27.38
C THR A 112 5.28 0.92 -28.01
N LEU A 113 6.04 0.11 -27.26
CA LEU A 113 7.24 -0.55 -27.77
C LEU A 113 6.95 -1.50 -28.94
N LEU A 114 5.86 -2.27 -28.87
CA LEU A 114 5.44 -3.15 -29.97
C LEU A 114 5.07 -2.36 -31.23
N THR A 115 4.49 -1.18 -31.08
CA THR A 115 4.16 -0.27 -32.18
C THR A 115 5.43 0.27 -32.83
N GLU A 116 6.39 0.74 -32.02
CA GLU A 116 7.70 1.20 -32.50
C GLU A 116 8.46 0.08 -33.22
N ILE A 117 8.51 -1.13 -32.64
CA ILE A 117 9.16 -2.30 -33.26
C ILE A 117 8.50 -2.65 -34.60
N ARG A 118 7.17 -2.66 -34.67
CA ARG A 118 6.44 -2.93 -35.93
C ARG A 118 6.78 -1.90 -37.00
N ASP A 119 6.83 -0.64 -36.63
CA ASP A 119 7.08 0.45 -37.57
C ASP A 119 8.54 0.44 -38.06
N LEU A 120 9.50 0.10 -37.18
CA LEU A 120 10.89 -0.16 -37.55
C LEU A 120 11.02 -1.37 -38.49
N LEU A 121 10.36 -2.50 -38.20
CA LEU A 121 10.36 -3.67 -39.08
C LEU A 121 9.71 -3.39 -40.44
N ARG A 122 8.65 -2.56 -40.48
CA ARG A 122 8.05 -2.12 -41.74
C ARG A 122 8.98 -1.20 -42.52
N ALA A 123 9.66 -0.28 -41.84
CA ALA A 123 10.64 0.59 -42.49
C ALA A 123 11.80 -0.23 -43.08
N ASP A 124 12.29 -1.24 -42.36
CA ASP A 124 13.36 -2.13 -42.80
C ASP A 124 12.92 -3.02 -43.97
N ALA A 125 11.71 -3.60 -43.90
CA ALA A 125 11.11 -4.38 -44.98
C ALA A 125 10.82 -3.53 -46.23
N ALA A 126 10.42 -2.26 -46.07
CA ALA A 126 10.22 -1.32 -47.17
C ALA A 126 11.57 -0.89 -47.80
N GLY A 127 12.63 -0.77 -47.00
CA GLY A 127 14.00 -0.56 -47.48
C GLY A 127 14.55 -1.75 -48.28
N ALA A 128 14.23 -2.98 -47.86
CA ALA A 128 14.61 -4.20 -48.57
C ALA A 128 13.88 -4.40 -49.91
N GLY A 129 12.71 -3.78 -50.10
CA GLY A 129 11.94 -3.82 -51.35
C GLY A 129 12.35 -2.77 -52.41
N ALA A 130 13.21 -1.81 -52.06
CA ALA A 130 13.55 -0.67 -52.90
C ALA A 130 14.85 -0.82 -53.72
N ALA A 131 15.45 -2.02 -53.79
CA ALA A 131 16.57 -2.29 -54.68
C ALA A 131 16.11 -3.06 -55.93
N PRO A 132 15.74 -2.38 -57.04
CA PRO A 132 15.60 -3.03 -58.33
C PRO A 132 17.00 -3.35 -58.88
N GLY A 133 17.16 -4.57 -59.37
CA GLY A 133 18.42 -5.10 -59.90
C GLY A 133 19.10 -4.18 -60.91
N ALA A 134 20.38 -3.94 -60.71
CA ALA A 134 21.28 -3.37 -61.69
C ALA A 134 22.61 -4.15 -61.67
N HIS A 135 22.55 -5.44 -62.02
CA HIS A 135 23.72 -6.19 -62.47
C HIS A 135 23.34 -7.04 -63.67
N SER A 136 23.06 -6.36 -64.79
CA SER A 136 23.21 -6.96 -66.10
C SER A 136 23.80 -5.94 -67.07
N GLN A 137 25.05 -6.21 -67.44
CA GLN A 137 25.57 -6.03 -68.80
C GLN A 137 25.96 -4.62 -69.22
N ARG A 138 27.28 -4.36 -69.29
CA ARG A 138 27.93 -3.55 -70.32
C ARG A 138 29.40 -3.97 -70.47
N GLU A 139 29.69 -4.55 -71.64
CA GLU A 139 30.90 -4.38 -72.48
C GLU A 139 32.22 -4.87 -71.86
N ASP A 140 32.81 -6.01 -72.22
CA ASP A 140 33.27 -6.48 -73.53
C ASP A 140 33.71 -5.37 -74.49
N HIS A 141 35.00 -5.00 -74.41
CA HIS A 141 35.90 -4.67 -75.52
C HIS A 141 37.33 -4.64 -74.94
N SER A 142 38.22 -5.57 -75.33
CA SER A 142 39.14 -5.47 -76.48
C SER A 142 40.17 -4.34 -76.29
N GLU A 143 41.47 -4.68 -76.14
CA GLU A 143 42.55 -4.39 -77.13
C GLU A 143 42.82 -2.87 -77.24
N GLU A 144 43.99 -2.27 -76.99
CA GLU A 144 45.42 -2.59 -77.13
C GLU A 144 46.25 -1.81 -76.09
#